data_AF-A0AAN8XE71-F1
#
_entry.id   AF-A0AAN8XE71-F1
#
_cell.length_a   1.000
_cell.length_b   1.000
_cell.length_c   1.000
_cell.angle_alpha   90.00
_cell.angle_beta   90.00
_cell.angle_gamma   90.00
#
_symmetry.space_group_name_H-M   'P 1'
#
loop_
_entity.id
_entity.type
_entity.pdbx_description
1 polymer ?
#
loop_
_entity_poly.entity_id
_entity_poly.type
_entity_poly.pdbx_seq_one_letter_code
_entity_poly.pdbx_strand_id
1 'polypeptide(L)'
;MGASARRPRLDYSVAGVQLQETESERDLGVNIQADLSPEIHINGIVRTAYSFLSNVRVAFRHMDKEMFRNIYVTYGSLQAHDRGGILDLTFVSNSLKQDATWRVHPLVTSDHYGIHLTLPIPEIFQTPAPPPRWNFKKADWGRFQEHLSNWFSTYVTSEDIDQAEAEL
;
A
#
# COMPACT_ATOMS: atom_id res chain seq x y z
N MET A 1 -16.39 -41.52 14.38
CA MET A 1 -15.67 -42.28 13.33
C MET A 1 -14.28 -42.59 13.85
N GLY A 2 -13.87 -43.86 13.82
CA GLY A 2 -12.72 -44.38 14.58
C GLY A 2 -11.35 -44.01 13.99
N ALA A 3 -10.46 -43.51 14.85
CA ALA A 3 -9.04 -43.35 14.55
C ALA A 3 -8.32 -44.70 14.77
N SER A 4 -8.14 -45.47 13.69
CA SER A 4 -7.38 -46.73 13.73
C SER A 4 -5.86 -46.43 13.67
N ALA A 5 -5.10 -46.98 14.63
CA ALA A 5 -3.65 -46.83 14.78
C ALA A 5 -2.81 -47.57 13.73
N ARG A 6 -3.41 -48.07 12.65
CA ARG A 6 -2.77 -48.86 11.58
C ARG A 6 -2.75 -48.17 10.21
N ARG A 7 -2.82 -46.83 10.15
CA ARG A 7 -2.60 -46.14 8.88
C ARG A 7 -1.09 -46.09 8.60
N PRO A 8 -0.60 -46.68 7.50
CA PRO A 8 0.80 -46.52 7.12
C PRO A 8 1.04 -45.02 6.86
N ARG A 9 2.00 -44.44 7.59
CA ARG A 9 2.53 -43.11 7.32
C ARG A 9 3.66 -43.29 6.31
N LEU A 10 3.50 -42.69 5.14
CA LEU A 10 4.53 -42.64 4.12
C LEU A 10 5.34 -41.38 4.40
N ASP A 11 6.56 -41.55 4.91
CA ASP A 11 7.48 -40.44 5.08
C ASP A 11 8.07 -40.09 3.70
N TYR A 12 7.73 -38.91 3.19
CA TYR A 12 8.21 -38.45 1.88
C TYR A 12 9.48 -37.61 2.05
N SER A 13 10.52 -37.94 1.29
CA SER A 13 11.73 -37.15 1.20
C SER A 13 12.10 -36.83 -0.24
N VAL A 14 12.61 -35.63 -0.46
CA VAL A 14 13.16 -35.20 -1.75
C VAL A 14 14.62 -34.83 -1.52
N ALA A 15 15.53 -35.46 -2.27
CA ALA A 15 16.98 -35.26 -2.13
C ALA A 15 17.51 -35.43 -0.68
N GLY A 16 16.89 -36.31 0.12
CA GLY A 16 17.27 -36.57 1.51
C GLY A 16 16.70 -35.59 2.53
N VAL A 17 15.90 -34.60 2.11
CA VAL A 17 15.18 -33.68 3.00
C VAL A 17 13.77 -34.20 3.21
N GLN A 18 13.39 -34.40 4.48
CA GLN A 18 12.02 -34.73 4.88
C GLN A 18 11.09 -33.56 4.55
N LEU A 19 10.01 -33.84 3.83
CA LEU A 19 9.02 -32.82 3.51
C LEU A 19 8.18 -32.52 4.75
N GLN A 20 7.97 -31.23 5.05
CA GLN A 20 7.03 -30.82 6.09
C GLN A 20 5.60 -30.92 5.54
N GLU A 21 4.73 -31.65 6.22
CA GLU A 21 3.30 -31.61 5.94
C GLU A 21 2.74 -30.25 6.37
N THR A 22 1.97 -29.61 5.49
CA THR A 22 1.25 -28.38 5.79
C THR A 22 -0.24 -28.60 5.51
N GLU A 23 -1.12 -27.97 6.29
CA GLU A 23 -2.57 -28.09 6.07
C GLU A 23 -3.04 -27.25 4.86
N SER A 24 -2.27 -26.23 4.48
CA SER A 24 -2.52 -25.41 3.32
C SER A 24 -1.23 -24.77 2.80
N GLU A 25 -1.04 -24.78 1.49
CA GLU A 25 0.09 -24.15 0.82
C GLU A 25 -0.39 -23.27 -0.33
N ARG A 26 0.32 -22.18 -0.59
CA ARG A 26 0.05 -21.33 -1.75
C ARG A 26 0.99 -21.74 -2.88
N ASP A 27 0.43 -22.21 -3.98
CA ASP A 27 1.18 -22.58 -5.18
C ASP A 27 0.58 -21.91 -6.42
N LEU A 28 1.43 -21.32 -7.26
CA LEU A 28 1.05 -20.57 -8.48
C LEU A 28 -0.13 -19.59 -8.27
N GLY A 29 -0.22 -19.00 -7.08
CA GLY A 29 -1.28 -18.05 -6.71
C GLY A 29 -2.58 -18.69 -6.20
N VAL A 30 -2.68 -20.01 -6.18
CA VAL A 30 -3.82 -20.76 -5.65
C VAL A 30 -3.49 -21.27 -4.25
N ASN A 31 -4.44 -21.16 -3.32
CA ASN A 31 -4.30 -21.80 -2.02
C ASN A 31 -4.81 -23.23 -2.13
N ILE A 32 -3.92 -24.19 -1.98
CA ILE A 32 -4.19 -25.62 -2.03
C ILE A 32 -4.31 -26.12 -0.58
N GLN A 33 -5.44 -26.71 -0.25
CA GLN A 33 -5.69 -27.31 1.07
C GLN A 33 -5.43 -28.82 1.03
N ALA A 34 -5.17 -29.42 2.19
CA ALA A 34 -5.00 -30.87 2.32
C ALA A 34 -6.23 -31.68 1.85
N ASP A 35 -7.43 -31.11 1.95
CA ASP A 35 -8.68 -31.70 1.46
C ASP A 35 -8.98 -31.36 -0.02
N LEU A 36 -8.08 -30.61 -0.67
CA LEU A 36 -8.24 -30.06 -2.02
C LEU A 36 -9.49 -29.18 -2.20
N SER A 37 -10.05 -28.66 -1.10
CA SER A 37 -11.20 -27.77 -1.17
C SER A 37 -10.79 -26.40 -1.73
N PRO A 38 -11.49 -25.89 -2.77
CA PRO A 38 -11.22 -24.56 -3.31
C PRO A 38 -11.86 -23.46 -2.46
N GLU A 39 -12.62 -23.81 -1.41
CA GLU A 39 -13.47 -22.87 -0.67
C GLU A 39 -12.69 -21.70 -0.07
N ILE A 40 -11.57 -21.96 0.61
CA ILE A 40 -10.74 -20.90 1.20
C ILE A 40 -10.18 -19.98 0.10
N HIS A 41 -9.74 -20.55 -1.01
CA HIS A 41 -9.21 -19.77 -2.13
C HIS A 41 -10.28 -18.88 -2.76
N ILE A 42 -11.46 -19.44 -3.06
CA ILE A 42 -12.60 -18.69 -3.61
C ILE A 42 -13.04 -17.60 -2.63
N ASN A 43 -13.19 -17.93 -1.34
CA ASN A 43 -13.56 -16.96 -0.32
C ASN A 43 -12.52 -15.84 -0.19
N GLY A 44 -11.24 -16.14 -0.37
CA GLY A 44 -10.15 -15.17 -0.44
C GLY A 44 -10.32 -14.21 -1.62
N ILE A 45 -10.52 -14.74 -2.83
CA ILE A 45 -10.76 -13.93 -4.04
C ILE A 45 -11.99 -13.03 -3.86
N VAL A 46 -13.09 -13.61 -3.41
CA VAL A 46 -14.35 -12.91 -3.19
C VAL A 46 -14.15 -11.79 -2.18
N ARG A 47 -13.50 -12.06 -1.04
CA ARG A 47 -13.22 -11.06 -0.01
C ARG A 47 -12.41 -9.89 -0.58
N THR A 48 -11.37 -10.17 -1.36
CA THR A 48 -10.53 -9.13 -1.98
C THR A 48 -11.36 -8.25 -2.93
N ALA A 49 -12.17 -8.87 -3.79
CA ALA A 49 -13.04 -8.14 -4.71
C ALA A 49 -14.05 -7.26 -3.96
N TYR A 50 -14.69 -7.77 -2.92
CA TYR A 50 -15.63 -7.00 -2.11
C TYR A 50 -14.95 -5.90 -1.28
N SER A 51 -13.72 -6.14 -0.81
CA SER A 51 -12.93 -5.11 -0.11
C SER A 51 -12.64 -3.93 -1.02
N PHE A 52 -12.27 -4.17 -2.28
CA PHE A 52 -12.08 -3.11 -3.27
C PHE A 52 -13.37 -2.30 -3.47
N LEU A 53 -14.51 -2.97 -3.69
CA LEU A 53 -15.80 -2.30 -3.88
C LEU A 53 -16.22 -1.50 -2.65
N SER A 54 -15.95 -2.01 -1.45
CA SER A 54 -16.21 -1.31 -0.19
C SER A 54 -15.38 -0.04 -0.08
N ASN A 55 -14.08 -0.12 -0.39
CA ASN A 55 -13.17 1.04 -0.36
C ASN A 55 -13.60 2.12 -1.35
N VAL A 56 -13.96 1.73 -2.58
CA VAL A 56 -14.52 2.66 -3.58
C VAL A 56 -15.78 3.34 -3.04
N ARG A 57 -16.70 2.58 -2.45
CA ARG A 57 -17.93 3.15 -1.88
C ARG A 57 -17.68 4.14 -0.75
N VAL A 58 -16.68 3.90 0.10
CA VAL A 58 -16.32 4.81 1.20
C VAL A 58 -15.62 6.07 0.68
N ALA A 59 -14.74 5.93 -0.31
CA ALA A 59 -13.98 7.04 -0.87
C ALA A 59 -14.86 8.03 -1.65
N PHE A 60 -15.93 7.55 -2.30
CA PHE A 60 -16.78 8.38 -3.16
C PHE A 60 -18.21 8.50 -2.62
N ARG A 61 -18.50 9.63 -1.96
CA ARG A 61 -19.85 9.95 -1.45
C ARG A 61 -20.87 10.17 -2.57
N HIS A 62 -20.41 10.70 -3.71
CA HIS A 62 -21.20 10.90 -4.92
C HIS A 62 -20.45 10.29 -6.09
N MET A 63 -20.94 9.15 -6.57
CA MET A 63 -20.35 8.42 -7.69
C MET A 63 -21.44 8.14 -8.71
N ASP A 64 -21.26 8.67 -9.91
CA ASP A 64 -22.13 8.34 -11.04
C ASP A 64 -21.70 7.03 -11.72
N LYS A 65 -22.55 6.56 -12.65
CA LYS A 65 -22.36 5.29 -13.33
C LYS A 65 -21.08 5.25 -14.17
N GLU A 66 -20.71 6.37 -14.81
CA GLU A 66 -19.52 6.42 -15.65
C GLU A 66 -18.24 6.45 -14.82
N MET A 67 -18.24 7.19 -13.72
CA MET A 67 -17.15 7.24 -12.76
C MET A 67 -16.90 5.86 -12.16
N PHE A 68 -17.96 5.15 -11.72
CA PHE A 68 -17.81 3.78 -11.23
C PHE A 68 -17.25 2.85 -12.30
N ARG A 69 -17.75 2.93 -13.54
CA ARG A 69 -17.26 2.12 -14.65
C ARG A 69 -15.77 2.37 -14.91
N ASN A 70 -15.34 3.63 -14.92
CA ASN A 70 -13.94 3.98 -15.13
C ASN A 70 -13.07 3.47 -14.00
N ILE A 71 -13.47 3.67 -12.74
CA ILE A 71 -12.73 3.17 -11.58
C ILE A 71 -12.64 1.63 -11.60
N TYR A 72 -13.75 0.95 -11.88
CA TYR A 72 -13.80 -0.51 -11.90
C TYR A 72 -12.96 -1.10 -13.04
N VAL A 73 -13.03 -0.54 -14.25
CA VAL A 73 -12.25 -1.02 -15.39
C VAL A 73 -10.76 -0.72 -15.20
N THR A 74 -10.42 0.49 -14.75
CA THR A 74 -9.03 0.91 -14.57
C THR A 74 -8.36 0.23 -13.39
N TYR A 75 -9.06 0.00 -12.27
CA TYR A 75 -8.42 -0.49 -11.04
C TYR A 75 -8.88 -1.89 -10.62
N GLY A 76 -10.10 -2.29 -10.98
CA GLY A 76 -10.63 -3.62 -10.68
C GLY A 76 -10.06 -4.74 -11.57
N SER A 77 -9.64 -4.41 -12.80
CA SER A 77 -8.99 -5.38 -13.71
C SER A 77 -7.48 -5.54 -13.47
N LEU A 78 -6.85 -4.54 -12.85
CA LEU A 78 -5.41 -4.49 -12.59
C LEU A 78 -4.98 -5.21 -11.30
N GLN A 79 -5.92 -5.71 -10.49
CA GLN A 79 -5.63 -6.56 -9.31
C GLN A 79 -5.44 -8.04 -9.66
N ALA A 80 -5.22 -8.38 -10.93
CA ALA A 80 -4.75 -9.70 -11.36
C ALA A 80 -3.25 -9.87 -11.04
N HIS A 81 -3.00 -10.13 -9.75
CA HIS A 81 -2.05 -11.11 -9.24
C HIS A 81 -0.52 -10.92 -9.38
N ASP A 82 0.06 -10.08 -10.26
CA ASP A 82 1.55 -10.04 -10.41
C ASP A 82 2.18 -8.66 -10.64
N ARG A 83 1.44 -7.56 -10.53
CA ARG A 83 2.00 -6.20 -10.72
C ARG A 83 1.53 -5.31 -9.60
N GLY A 84 2.46 -4.86 -8.75
CA GLY A 84 2.21 -4.00 -7.59
C GLY A 84 1.09 -3.00 -7.86
N GLY A 85 0.03 -3.09 -7.06
CA GLY A 85 -1.19 -2.33 -7.29
C GLY A 85 -0.93 -0.83 -7.17
N ILE A 86 -1.38 -0.06 -8.16
CA ILE A 86 -1.43 1.39 -8.07
C ILE A 86 -2.54 1.73 -7.07
N LEU A 87 -2.18 1.92 -5.80
CA LEU A 87 -3.11 2.25 -4.73
C LEU A 87 -3.16 3.76 -4.44
N ASP A 88 -2.18 4.51 -4.93
CA ASP A 88 -2.05 5.94 -4.63
C ASP A 88 -2.75 6.77 -5.71
N LEU A 89 -3.83 7.45 -5.31
CA LEU A 89 -4.70 8.21 -6.20
C LEU A 89 -4.75 9.68 -5.78
N THR A 90 -4.88 10.55 -6.76
CA THR A 90 -5.08 11.99 -6.56
C THR A 90 -6.30 12.45 -7.33
N PHE A 91 -7.23 13.11 -6.65
CA PHE A 91 -8.45 13.64 -7.24
C PHE A 91 -8.37 15.17 -7.33
N VAL A 92 -8.74 15.71 -8.49
CA VAL A 92 -8.86 17.15 -8.74
C VAL A 92 -10.24 17.44 -9.31
N SER A 93 -10.82 18.59 -8.96
CA SER A 93 -12.07 19.03 -9.56
C SER A 93 -11.91 19.31 -11.06
N ASN A 94 -13.00 19.24 -11.83
CA ASN A 94 -12.97 19.59 -13.25
C ASN A 94 -12.44 21.00 -13.52
N SER A 95 -12.67 21.94 -12.59
CA SER A 95 -12.16 23.32 -12.68
C SER A 95 -10.64 23.41 -12.55
N LEU A 96 -10.00 22.48 -11.82
CA LEU A 96 -8.56 22.47 -11.60
C LEU A 96 -7.82 21.55 -12.58
N LYS A 97 -8.55 20.63 -13.24
CA LYS A 97 -7.98 19.61 -14.12
C LYS A 97 -7.22 20.18 -15.33
N GLN A 98 -7.67 21.30 -15.89
CA GLN A 98 -7.15 21.79 -17.18
C GLN A 98 -5.66 22.10 -17.14
N ASP A 99 -5.19 22.58 -15.98
CA ASP A 99 -3.82 23.04 -15.80
C ASP A 99 -3.09 22.27 -14.68
N ALA A 100 -3.71 21.22 -14.13
CA ALA A 100 -3.09 20.35 -13.15
C ALA A 100 -2.06 19.44 -13.81
N THR A 101 -0.83 19.42 -13.31
CA THR A 101 0.18 18.43 -13.72
C THR A 101 0.32 17.36 -12.66
N TRP A 102 0.28 16.09 -13.07
CA TRP A 102 0.41 14.94 -12.18
C TRP A 102 1.58 14.06 -12.65
N ARG A 103 2.47 13.69 -11.74
CA ARG A 103 3.57 12.76 -12.02
C ARG A 103 3.92 11.94 -10.78
N VAL A 104 4.46 10.75 -11.00
CA VAL A 104 5.12 9.99 -9.94
C VAL A 104 6.50 10.62 -9.68
N HIS A 105 6.86 10.79 -8.42
CA HIS A 105 8.16 11.32 -8.05
C HIS A 105 9.24 10.26 -8.37
N PRO A 106 10.32 10.62 -9.10
CA PRO A 106 11.34 9.65 -9.50
C PRO A 106 12.16 9.09 -8.32
N LEU A 107 12.44 9.93 -7.32
CA LEU A 107 13.35 9.60 -6.21
C LEU A 107 12.69 9.48 -4.83
N VAL A 108 11.55 10.12 -4.59
CA VAL A 108 10.83 10.00 -3.31
C VAL A 108 10.07 8.68 -3.33
N THR A 109 10.61 7.69 -2.63
CA THR A 109 10.08 6.33 -2.59
C THR A 109 10.20 5.74 -1.18
N SER A 110 9.17 4.96 -0.81
CA SER A 110 9.13 3.99 0.29
C SER A 110 8.81 2.62 -0.35
N ASP A 111 8.11 1.75 0.35
CA ASP A 111 7.28 0.68 -0.24
C ASP A 111 6.27 1.15 -1.31
N HIS A 112 6.09 2.48 -1.48
CA HIS A 112 5.31 3.14 -2.53
C HIS A 112 6.09 4.31 -3.17
N TYR A 113 5.75 4.71 -4.40
CA TYR A 113 6.30 5.93 -4.99
C TYR A 113 5.50 7.16 -4.55
N GLY A 114 6.19 8.27 -4.27
CA GLY A 114 5.56 9.55 -4.01
C GLY A 114 4.82 10.10 -5.24
N ILE A 115 3.77 10.88 -5.03
CA ILE A 115 3.02 11.55 -6.10
C ILE A 115 3.27 13.05 -6.03
N HIS A 116 3.55 13.66 -7.19
CA HIS A 116 3.64 15.09 -7.39
C HIS A 116 2.43 15.61 -8.17
N LEU A 117 1.66 16.50 -7.52
CA LEU A 117 0.56 17.25 -8.13
C LEU A 117 0.89 18.74 -8.06
N THR A 118 0.93 19.40 -9.21
CA THR A 118 1.00 20.87 -9.30
C THR A 118 -0.36 21.40 -9.67
N LEU A 119 -0.88 22.35 -8.90
CA LEU A 119 -2.14 23.03 -9.15
C LEU A 119 -1.86 24.52 -9.37
N PRO A 120 -2.31 25.13 -10.47
CA PRO A 120 -2.26 26.58 -10.65
C PRO A 120 -3.44 27.19 -9.92
N ILE A 121 -3.23 27.38 -8.62
CA ILE A 121 -4.18 28.09 -7.78
C ILE A 121 -3.86 29.58 -7.97
N PRO A 122 -4.81 30.40 -8.47
CA PRO A 122 -4.59 31.85 -8.52
C PRO A 122 -4.28 32.33 -7.11
N GLU A 123 -3.36 33.30 -6.96
CA GLU A 123 -2.99 33.87 -5.66
C GLU A 123 -4.25 34.33 -4.91
N ILE A 124 -4.75 33.47 -4.05
CA ILE A 124 -5.73 33.84 -3.06
C ILE A 124 -4.94 34.72 -2.11
N PHE A 125 -5.36 35.97 -1.90
CA PHE A 125 -4.78 36.82 -0.85
C PHE A 125 -4.87 36.08 0.48
N GLN A 126 -3.83 35.34 0.82
CA GLN A 126 -3.75 34.61 2.08
C GLN A 126 -3.52 35.69 3.13
N THR A 127 -4.51 35.89 4.00
CA THR A 127 -4.23 36.51 5.30
C THR A 127 -3.08 35.71 5.90
N PRO A 128 -1.94 36.34 6.27
CA PRO A 128 -0.79 35.60 6.77
C PRO A 128 -1.24 34.68 7.89
N ALA A 129 -0.91 33.39 7.75
CA ALA A 129 -1.28 32.40 8.75
C ALA A 129 -0.82 32.92 10.12
N PRO A 130 -1.67 32.87 11.16
CA PRO A 130 -1.25 33.28 12.49
C PRO A 130 -0.03 32.45 12.88
N PRO A 131 0.98 33.05 13.54
CA PRO A 131 2.18 32.32 13.92
C PRO A 131 1.78 31.10 14.77
N PRO A 132 2.37 29.93 14.51
CA PRO A 132 2.03 28.72 15.25
C PRO A 132 2.24 28.93 16.74
N ARG A 133 1.21 28.62 17.53
CA ARG A 133 1.27 28.68 19.00
C ARG A 133 1.83 27.38 19.56
N TRP A 134 3.15 27.26 19.55
CA TRP A 134 3.84 26.13 20.17
C TRP A 134 3.72 26.19 21.70
N ASN A 135 3.30 25.09 22.32
CA ASN A 135 3.29 24.97 23.78
C ASN A 135 4.60 24.32 24.27
N PHE A 136 5.65 25.12 24.36
CA PHE A 136 6.99 24.65 24.77
C PHE A 136 7.08 24.18 26.23
N LYS A 137 6.09 24.50 27.08
CA LYS A 137 6.03 24.00 28.46
C LYS A 137 5.70 22.51 28.54
N LYS A 138 5.07 21.96 27.50
CA LYS A 138 4.72 20.54 27.39
C LYS A 138 5.76 19.75 26.60
N ALA A 139 6.78 20.41 26.06
CA ALA A 139 7.82 19.76 25.30
C ALA A 139 8.84 19.14 26.25
N ASP A 140 9.05 17.83 26.14
CA ASP A 140 10.12 17.12 26.81
C ASP A 140 11.39 17.21 25.95
N TRP A 141 12.10 18.32 26.11
CA TRP A 141 13.30 18.62 25.35
C TRP A 141 14.44 17.63 25.61
N GLY A 142 14.51 17.06 26.82
CA GLY A 142 15.50 16.06 27.17
C GLY A 142 15.31 14.79 26.35
N ARG A 143 14.07 14.27 26.32
CA ARG A 143 13.73 13.11 25.50
C ARG A 143 13.91 13.36 24.01
N PHE A 144 13.59 14.56 23.53
CA PHE A 144 13.83 14.95 22.14
C PHE A 144 15.32 14.95 21.79
N GLN A 145 16.17 15.54 22.64
CA GLN A 145 17.62 15.57 22.44
C GLN A 145 18.24 14.15 22.49
N GLU A 146 17.75 13.30 23.38
CA GLU A 146 18.16 11.89 23.45
C GLU A 146 17.83 11.15 22.15
N HIS A 147 16.59 11.28 21.67
CA HIS A 147 16.18 10.67 20.39
C HIS A 147 16.99 11.20 19.20
N LEU A 148 17.24 12.51 19.13
CA LEU A 148 18.07 13.11 18.09
C LEU A 148 19.51 12.63 18.14
N SER A 149 20.11 12.55 19.33
CA SER A 149 21.49 12.11 19.51
C SER A 149 21.65 10.65 19.11
N ASN A 150 20.70 9.80 19.51
CA ASN A 150 20.65 8.40 19.10
C ASN A 150 20.50 8.28 17.58
N TRP A 151 19.58 9.04 16.98
CA TRP A 151 19.41 9.07 15.54
C TRP A 151 20.68 9.49 14.81
N PHE A 152 21.29 10.62 15.18
CA PHE A 152 22.55 11.10 14.59
C PHE A 152 23.69 10.09 14.68
N SER A 153 23.79 9.36 15.80
CA SER A 153 24.83 8.33 15.97
C SER A 153 24.69 7.15 14.99
N THR A 154 23.47 6.94 14.49
CA THR A 154 23.13 5.87 13.54
C THR A 154 22.90 6.39 12.12
N TYR A 155 22.85 7.70 11.93
CA TYR A 155 22.48 8.31 10.67
C TYR A 155 23.69 8.34 9.74
N VAL A 156 23.56 7.67 8.61
CA VAL A 156 24.48 7.75 7.48
C VAL A 156 23.83 8.66 6.45
N THR A 157 24.45 9.81 6.18
CA THR A 157 24.04 10.70 5.09
C THR A 157 24.15 9.96 3.76
N SER A 158 23.02 9.84 3.06
CA SER A 158 23.04 9.61 1.62
C SER A 158 23.59 10.87 0.97
N GLU A 159 24.75 10.79 0.29
CA GLU A 159 25.42 11.94 -0.34
C GLU A 159 24.62 12.60 -1.47
N ASP A 160 23.41 12.12 -1.77
CA ASP A 160 22.82 12.28 -3.10
C ASP A 160 21.41 12.91 -3.12
N ILE A 161 20.93 13.48 -2.01
CA ILE A 161 19.58 14.09 -2.00
C ILE A 161 19.63 15.54 -2.49
N ASP A 162 20.53 16.35 -1.93
CA ASP A 162 20.66 17.77 -2.29
C ASP A 162 21.19 17.95 -3.73
N GLN A 163 22.00 16.99 -4.20
CA GLN A 163 22.56 17.00 -5.56
C GLN A 163 21.51 16.55 -6.59
N ALA A 164 20.66 15.57 -6.25
CA ALA A 164 19.58 15.11 -7.11
C ALA A 164 18.35 16.03 -7.15
N GLU A 165 18.10 16.84 -6.11
CA GLU A 165 17.07 17.89 -6.15
C GLU A 165 17.48 19.09 -7.02
N ALA A 166 18.78 19.38 -7.15
CA ALA A 166 19.28 20.49 -7.97
C ALA A 166 19.24 20.22 -9.48
N GLU A 167 19.09 18.95 -9.89
CA GLU A 167 19.06 18.50 -11.29
C GLU A 167 17.63 18.19 -11.82
N LEU A 168 16.58 18.45 -11.01
CA LEU A 168 15.15 18.25 -11.34
C LEU A 168 14.42 19.56 -11.70
#